data_AF-A0A924VXS4-F1
#
_entry.id   AF-A0A924VXS4-F1
#
_cell.length_a   1.000
_cell.length_b   1.000
_cell.length_c   1.000
_cell.angle_alpha   90.00
_cell.angle_beta   90.00
_cell.angle_gamma   90.00
#
_symmetry.space_group_name_H-M   'P 1'
#
loop_
_entity.id
_entity.type
_entity.pdbx_description
1 polymer ?
#
loop_
_entity_poly.entity_id
_entity_poly.type
_entity_poly.pdbx_seq_one_letter_code
_entity_poly.pdbx_strand_id
1 'polypeptide(L)'
;MTKQERQERAWPKWFSIDGPYIWLAYLPFFFIPWFFSTPTTPQIVGGLVGLTVFLGLYFAAVPTAGARLIGYAAAILVLSFALAFTHGNWTVIAIYAAALIAQLRPMRRASILLGAFAITTLAAGLALQQSPFYWAFGVFFMVMVGAANISRAALEDKNRALANAQEEVKQMAATAERERIGRDLHDLLGRTLTLIAIKADLAVKLSPRDPARAETEMREVAAAARDALAEVRAAVAGMTGATL
;
A
#
# COMPACT_ATOMS: atom_id res chain seq x y z
N MET A 1 20.40 23.16 2.44
CA MET A 1 19.52 22.46 1.49
C MET A 1 19.24 21.06 2.02
N THR A 2 18.11 20.93 2.71
CA THR A 2 17.69 19.73 3.44
C THR A 2 16.98 18.75 2.49
N LYS A 3 17.06 17.44 2.79
CA LYS A 3 16.44 16.35 1.99
C LYS A 3 14.93 16.54 1.72
N GLN A 4 14.24 17.36 2.51
CA GLN A 4 12.81 17.69 2.32
C GLN A 4 12.53 18.55 1.09
N GLU A 5 13.42 19.47 0.72
CA GLU A 5 13.21 20.36 -0.45
C GLU A 5 13.35 19.63 -1.80
N ARG A 6 13.92 18.42 -1.82
CA ARG A 6 14.03 17.60 -3.04
C ARG A 6 12.78 16.78 -3.35
N GLN A 7 11.87 16.58 -2.39
CA GLN A 7 10.63 15.82 -2.61
C GLN A 7 9.48 16.66 -3.16
N GLU A 8 9.56 17.99 -3.13
CA GLU A 8 8.50 18.88 -3.60
C GLU A 8 8.51 19.20 -5.11
N ARG A 9 9.45 18.62 -5.88
CA ARG A 9 9.27 18.50 -7.34
C ARG A 9 8.30 17.36 -7.68
N ALA A 10 7.15 17.38 -7.01
CA ALA A 10 6.00 16.56 -7.34
C ALA A 10 5.58 16.98 -8.75
N TRP A 11 5.80 16.09 -9.72
CA TRP A 11 5.18 16.21 -11.02
C TRP A 11 3.69 16.50 -10.81
N PRO A 12 3.09 17.41 -11.59
CA PRO A 12 1.68 17.73 -11.42
C PRO A 12 0.85 16.44 -11.40
N LYS A 13 -0.09 16.28 -10.46
CA LYS A 13 -0.83 15.02 -10.22
C LYS A 13 -1.53 14.45 -11.48
N TRP A 14 -1.72 15.24 -12.53
CA TRP A 14 -2.23 14.80 -13.83
C TRP A 14 -1.22 13.97 -14.66
N PHE A 15 0.08 13.99 -14.33
CA PHE A 15 1.15 13.19 -14.94
C PHE A 15 1.60 12.00 -14.09
N SER A 16 0.92 11.68 -12.99
CA SER A 16 1.24 10.46 -12.25
C SER A 16 0.94 9.22 -13.12
N ILE A 17 1.78 8.19 -13.00
CA ILE A 17 1.58 6.90 -13.69
C ILE A 17 0.24 6.25 -13.29
N ASP A 18 -0.27 6.62 -12.11
CA ASP A 18 -1.56 6.15 -11.58
C ASP A 18 -2.75 7.03 -12.01
N GLY A 19 -2.50 8.12 -12.74
CA GLY A 19 -3.54 9.04 -13.20
C GLY A 19 -4.38 8.47 -14.35
N PRO A 20 -5.68 8.78 -14.44
CA PRO A 20 -6.55 8.28 -15.51
C PRO A 20 -6.14 8.78 -16.91
N TYR A 21 -5.37 9.88 -16.97
CA TYR A 21 -4.98 10.53 -18.22
C TYR A 21 -3.88 9.78 -18.99
N ILE A 22 -2.93 9.15 -18.30
CA ILE A 22 -1.81 8.47 -18.96
C ILE A 22 -2.32 7.30 -19.83
N TRP A 23 -3.40 6.67 -19.39
CA TRP A 23 -4.01 5.55 -20.10
C TRP A 23 -4.74 5.99 -21.37
N LEU A 24 -5.16 7.26 -21.50
CA LEU A 24 -5.73 7.79 -22.74
C LEU A 24 -4.72 7.80 -23.90
N ALA A 25 -3.42 7.60 -23.63
CA ALA A 25 -2.41 7.36 -24.67
C ALA A 25 -2.70 6.12 -25.53
N TYR A 26 -3.56 5.20 -25.05
CA TYR A 26 -3.99 4.03 -25.82
C TYR A 26 -5.19 4.33 -26.75
N LEU A 27 -5.87 5.46 -26.60
CA LEU A 27 -7.04 5.83 -27.39
C LEU A 27 -6.75 5.98 -28.90
N PRO A 28 -5.60 6.52 -29.35
CA PRO A 28 -5.24 6.58 -30.77
C PRO A 28 -5.26 5.23 -31.49
N PHE A 29 -5.06 4.11 -30.77
CA PHE A 29 -5.13 2.76 -31.36
C PHE A 29 -6.52 2.42 -31.91
N PHE A 30 -7.57 3.14 -31.47
CA PHE A 30 -8.92 3.04 -32.03
C PHE A 30 -8.93 3.34 -33.55
N PHE A 31 -8.11 4.29 -34.00
CA PHE A 31 -8.13 4.77 -35.39
C PHE A 31 -7.27 3.94 -36.35
N ILE A 32 -6.48 2.97 -35.85
CA ILE A 32 -5.56 2.18 -36.69
C ILE A 32 -6.25 1.56 -37.91
N PRO A 33 -7.44 0.92 -37.81
CA PRO A 33 -8.05 0.31 -38.98
C PRO A 33 -8.51 1.33 -40.05
N TRP A 34 -8.73 2.59 -39.69
CA TRP A 34 -9.10 3.65 -40.63
C TRP A 34 -7.96 4.04 -41.58
N PHE A 35 -6.71 3.69 -41.26
CA PHE A 35 -5.57 3.86 -42.17
C PHE A 35 -5.52 2.79 -43.26
N PHE A 36 -6.15 1.63 -43.03
CA PHE A 36 -6.16 0.50 -43.96
C PHE A 36 -7.51 0.33 -44.68
N SER A 37 -8.56 0.97 -44.17
CA SER A 37 -9.90 0.97 -44.75
C SER A 37 -10.50 2.36 -44.62
N THR A 38 -10.94 2.96 -45.73
CA THR A 38 -11.53 4.30 -45.72
C THR A 38 -12.94 4.26 -45.11
N PRO A 39 -13.15 4.81 -43.90
CA PRO A 39 -14.48 4.80 -43.29
C PRO A 39 -15.42 5.72 -44.06
N THR A 40 -16.69 5.34 -44.12
CA THR A 40 -17.75 6.20 -44.66
C THR A 40 -18.05 7.35 -43.69
N THR A 41 -18.62 8.46 -44.19
CA THR A 41 -18.98 9.62 -43.35
C THR A 41 -19.81 9.26 -42.11
N PRO A 42 -20.83 8.37 -42.18
CA PRO A 42 -21.57 7.94 -40.99
C PRO A 42 -20.71 7.19 -39.97
N GLN A 43 -19.72 6.40 -40.41
CA GLN A 43 -18.81 5.68 -39.52
C GLN A 43 -17.85 6.64 -38.80
N ILE A 44 -17.39 7.69 -39.48
CA ILE A 44 -16.58 8.74 -38.87
C ILE A 44 -17.38 9.45 -37.78
N VAL A 45 -18.58 9.93 -38.12
CA VAL A 45 -19.46 10.64 -37.17
C VAL A 45 -19.82 9.72 -35.99
N GLY A 46 -20.22 8.48 -36.24
CA GLY A 46 -20.52 7.50 -35.20
C GLY A 46 -19.33 7.20 -34.29
N GLY A 47 -18.12 7.09 -34.85
CA GLY A 47 -16.89 6.88 -34.11
C GLY A 47 -16.57 8.07 -33.18
N LEU A 48 -16.63 9.29 -33.70
CA LEU A 48 -16.37 10.51 -32.92
C LEU A 48 -17.41 10.73 -31.80
N VAL A 49 -18.70 10.50 -32.09
CA VAL A 49 -19.76 10.57 -31.08
C VAL A 49 -19.55 9.51 -30.01
N GLY A 50 -19.27 8.26 -30.40
CA GLY A 50 -19.03 7.19 -29.44
C GLY A 50 -17.78 7.42 -28.59
N LEU A 51 -16.70 7.99 -29.15
CA LEU A 51 -15.52 8.40 -28.38
C LEU A 51 -15.83 9.52 -27.38
N THR A 52 -16.68 10.48 -27.76
CA THR A 52 -17.12 11.54 -26.86
C THR A 52 -17.93 10.99 -25.68
N VAL A 53 -18.86 10.06 -25.97
CA VAL A 53 -19.63 9.36 -24.93
C VAL A 53 -18.70 8.52 -24.05
N PHE A 54 -17.72 7.83 -24.65
CA PHE A 54 -16.71 7.05 -23.93
C PHE A 54 -15.93 7.92 -22.94
N LEU A 55 -15.42 9.07 -23.37
CA LEU A 55 -14.69 9.99 -22.48
C LEU A 55 -15.58 10.45 -21.31
N GLY A 56 -16.84 10.81 -21.59
CA GLY A 56 -17.81 11.17 -20.55
C GLY A 56 -18.03 10.05 -19.54
N LEU A 57 -18.24 8.81 -20.00
CA LEU A 57 -18.41 7.64 -19.13
C LEU A 57 -17.13 7.31 -18.36
N TYR A 58 -15.97 7.40 -19.00
CA TYR A 58 -14.67 7.10 -18.40
C TYR A 58 -14.36 8.07 -17.26
N PHE A 59 -14.49 9.38 -17.47
CA PHE A 59 -14.28 10.37 -16.42
C PHE A 59 -15.35 10.32 -15.33
N ALA A 60 -16.60 10.01 -15.67
CA ALA A 60 -17.65 9.78 -14.67
C ALA A 60 -17.40 8.53 -13.82
N ALA A 61 -16.68 7.53 -14.34
CA ALA A 61 -16.32 6.32 -13.62
C ALA A 61 -15.19 6.55 -12.60
N VAL A 62 -14.25 7.46 -12.86
CA VAL A 62 -13.07 7.74 -12.00
C VAL A 62 -13.41 7.97 -10.52
N PRO A 63 -14.39 8.83 -10.15
CA PRO A 63 -14.73 9.06 -8.74
C PRO A 63 -15.61 7.96 -8.13
N THR A 64 -15.98 6.91 -8.89
CA THR A 64 -16.97 5.92 -8.45
C THR A 64 -16.32 4.63 -7.97
N ALA A 65 -17.03 3.90 -7.10
CA ALA A 65 -16.60 2.60 -6.59
C ALA A 65 -17.78 1.62 -6.51
N GLY A 66 -17.46 0.33 -6.34
CA GLY A 66 -18.44 -0.72 -6.11
C GLY A 66 -19.42 -0.91 -7.28
N ALA A 67 -20.72 -0.98 -6.99
CA ALA A 67 -21.76 -1.28 -7.97
C ALA A 67 -21.87 -0.24 -9.09
N ARG A 68 -21.63 1.04 -8.80
CA ARG A 68 -21.65 2.11 -9.82
C ARG A 68 -20.52 1.93 -10.82
N LEU A 69 -19.32 1.58 -10.35
CA LEU A 69 -18.18 1.30 -11.21
C LEU A 69 -18.44 0.11 -12.16
N ILE A 70 -19.12 -0.94 -11.65
CA ILE A 70 -19.57 -2.07 -12.49
C ILE A 70 -20.54 -1.58 -13.58
N GLY A 71 -21.48 -0.71 -13.23
CA GLY A 71 -22.42 -0.11 -14.18
C GLY A 71 -21.70 0.68 -15.29
N TYR A 72 -20.73 1.54 -14.94
CA TYR A 72 -19.93 2.27 -15.92
C TYR A 72 -19.06 1.34 -16.79
N ALA A 73 -18.40 0.34 -16.20
CA ALA A 73 -17.61 -0.63 -16.95
C ALA A 73 -18.48 -1.44 -17.94
N ALA A 74 -19.68 -1.85 -17.52
CA ALA A 74 -20.64 -2.52 -18.40
C ALA A 74 -21.14 -1.58 -19.52
N ALA A 75 -21.44 -0.31 -19.21
CA ALA A 75 -21.82 0.68 -20.21
C ALA A 75 -20.71 0.92 -21.25
N ILE A 76 -19.45 1.02 -20.81
CA ILE A 76 -18.29 1.17 -21.70
C ILE A 76 -18.10 -0.08 -22.56
N LEU A 77 -18.31 -1.29 -22.00
CA LEU A 77 -18.26 -2.53 -22.78
C LEU A 77 -19.36 -2.56 -23.85
N VAL A 78 -20.60 -2.21 -23.51
CA VAL A 78 -21.71 -2.14 -24.47
C VAL A 78 -21.43 -1.10 -25.55
N LEU A 79 -20.90 0.07 -25.17
CA LEU A 79 -20.46 1.09 -26.11
C LEU A 79 -19.35 0.59 -27.04
N SER A 80 -18.45 -0.27 -26.54
CA SER A 80 -17.43 -0.91 -27.38
C SER A 80 -18.07 -1.73 -28.51
N PHE A 81 -19.12 -2.51 -28.21
CA PHE A 81 -19.81 -3.28 -29.25
C PHE A 81 -20.53 -2.39 -30.26
N ALA A 82 -21.11 -1.27 -29.83
CA ALA A 82 -21.71 -0.29 -30.74
C ALA A 82 -20.65 0.33 -31.68
N LEU A 83 -19.44 0.58 -31.17
CA LEU A 83 -18.31 1.09 -31.95
C LEU A 83 -17.72 0.07 -32.93
N ALA A 84 -18.06 -1.22 -32.82
CA ALA A 84 -17.60 -2.22 -33.77
C ALA A 84 -18.11 -1.97 -35.20
N PHE A 85 -19.25 -1.28 -35.35
CA PHE A 85 -19.85 -0.93 -36.64
C PHE A 85 -19.20 0.29 -37.31
N THR A 86 -18.33 1.03 -36.61
CA THR A 86 -17.66 2.22 -37.15
C THR A 86 -16.33 1.89 -37.84
N HIS A 87 -16.01 0.60 -38.02
CA HIS A 87 -14.70 0.12 -38.49
C HIS A 87 -13.51 0.63 -37.65
N GLY A 88 -13.74 1.14 -36.45
CA GLY A 88 -12.67 1.46 -35.50
C GLY A 88 -12.23 0.19 -34.76
N ASN A 89 -11.07 0.24 -34.12
CA ASN A 89 -10.64 -0.82 -33.22
C ASN A 89 -11.42 -0.74 -31.89
N TRP A 90 -12.62 -1.28 -31.91
CA TRP A 90 -13.56 -1.25 -30.80
C TRP A 90 -13.06 -1.97 -29.55
N THR A 91 -12.15 -2.94 -29.68
CA THR A 91 -11.56 -3.67 -28.53
C THR A 91 -10.73 -2.78 -27.62
N VAL A 92 -10.20 -1.66 -28.12
CA VAL A 92 -9.53 -0.63 -27.32
C VAL A 92 -10.43 -0.12 -26.20
N ILE A 93 -11.72 0.09 -26.51
CA ILE A 93 -12.72 0.57 -25.56
C ILE A 93 -13.07 -0.51 -24.54
N ALA A 94 -13.12 -1.78 -24.96
CA ALA A 94 -13.30 -2.92 -24.06
C ALA A 94 -12.12 -3.07 -23.08
N ILE A 95 -10.89 -2.78 -23.50
CA ILE A 95 -9.70 -2.80 -22.62
C ILE A 95 -9.84 -1.78 -21.48
N TYR A 96 -10.35 -0.57 -21.75
CA TYR A 96 -10.64 0.41 -20.68
C TYR A 96 -11.69 -0.10 -19.70
N ALA A 97 -12.72 -0.79 -20.19
CA ALA A 97 -13.74 -1.41 -19.34
C ALA A 97 -13.14 -2.46 -18.38
N ALA A 98 -12.24 -3.30 -18.89
CA ALA A 98 -11.47 -4.26 -18.07
C ALA A 98 -10.55 -3.58 -17.06
N ALA A 99 -9.88 -2.49 -17.45
CA ALA A 99 -9.01 -1.72 -16.57
C ALA A 99 -9.78 -1.09 -15.39
N LEU A 100 -11.02 -0.63 -15.59
CA LEU A 100 -11.88 -0.14 -14.52
C LEU A 100 -12.28 -1.25 -13.55
N ILE A 101 -12.61 -2.44 -14.05
CA ILE A 101 -12.97 -3.61 -13.23
C ILE A 101 -11.82 -4.08 -12.35
N ALA A 102 -10.57 -3.90 -12.79
CA ALA A 102 -9.39 -4.25 -12.00
C ALA A 102 -9.30 -3.51 -10.65
N GLN A 103 -9.98 -2.37 -10.53
CA GLN A 103 -10.04 -1.58 -9.28
C GLN A 103 -11.07 -2.13 -8.28
N LEU A 104 -11.93 -3.08 -8.69
CA LEU A 104 -12.94 -3.64 -7.82
C LEU A 104 -12.34 -4.49 -6.70
N ARG A 105 -12.96 -4.41 -5.53
CA ARG A 105 -12.72 -5.29 -4.39
C ARG A 105 -14.01 -6.04 -4.04
N PRO A 106 -13.96 -7.34 -3.69
CA PRO A 106 -12.78 -8.23 -3.63
C PRO A 106 -12.26 -8.67 -5.00
N MET A 107 -10.97 -9.02 -5.08
CA MET A 107 -10.29 -9.37 -6.35
C MET A 107 -10.92 -10.53 -7.10
N ARG A 108 -11.52 -11.48 -6.39
CA ARG A 108 -12.27 -12.58 -7.01
C ARG A 108 -13.39 -12.08 -7.92
N ARG A 109 -14.12 -11.03 -7.53
CA ARG A 109 -15.16 -10.42 -8.38
C ARG A 109 -14.54 -9.76 -9.61
N ALA A 110 -13.42 -9.07 -9.46
CA ALA A 110 -12.70 -8.47 -10.58
C ALA A 110 -12.25 -9.52 -11.60
N SER A 111 -11.68 -10.65 -11.15
CA SER A 111 -11.26 -11.75 -12.03
C SER A 111 -12.44 -12.43 -12.75
N ILE A 112 -13.57 -12.65 -12.06
CA ILE A 112 -14.78 -13.21 -12.68
C ILE A 112 -15.32 -12.27 -13.76
N LEU A 113 -15.42 -10.97 -13.45
CA LEU A 113 -15.90 -9.97 -14.40
C LEU A 113 -14.94 -9.79 -15.58
N LEU A 114 -13.63 -9.84 -15.36
CA LEU A 114 -12.65 -9.83 -16.43
C LEU A 114 -12.83 -11.02 -17.38
N GLY A 115 -13.01 -12.22 -16.83
CA GLY A 115 -13.31 -13.41 -17.62
C GLY A 115 -14.62 -13.29 -18.40
N ALA A 116 -15.68 -12.81 -17.76
CA ALA A 116 -16.96 -12.55 -18.43
C ALA A 116 -16.82 -11.56 -19.57
N PHE A 117 -16.12 -10.44 -19.35
CA PHE A 117 -15.90 -9.41 -20.36
C PHE A 117 -15.04 -9.91 -21.54
N ALA A 118 -14.01 -10.72 -21.26
CA ALA A 118 -13.20 -11.35 -22.29
C ALA A 118 -14.04 -12.33 -23.14
N ILE A 119 -14.88 -13.15 -22.51
CA ILE A 119 -15.78 -14.09 -23.20
C ILE A 119 -16.80 -13.33 -24.05
N THR A 120 -17.41 -12.26 -23.53
CA THR A 120 -18.37 -11.46 -24.32
C THR A 120 -17.70 -10.74 -25.48
N THR A 121 -16.47 -10.26 -25.31
CA THR A 121 -15.68 -9.61 -26.38
C THR A 121 -15.31 -10.62 -27.46
N LEU A 122 -14.88 -11.82 -27.06
CA LEU A 122 -14.62 -12.94 -27.95
C LEU A 122 -15.89 -13.33 -28.75
N ALA A 123 -17.02 -13.52 -28.06
CA ALA A 123 -18.28 -13.88 -28.69
C ALA A 123 -18.77 -12.82 -29.67
N ALA A 124 -18.63 -11.54 -29.34
CA ALA A 124 -18.96 -10.43 -30.23
C ALA A 124 -18.07 -10.42 -31.48
N GLY A 125 -16.76 -10.63 -31.33
CA GLY A 125 -15.83 -10.71 -32.46
C GLY A 125 -16.17 -11.84 -33.45
N LEU A 126 -16.55 -13.01 -32.92
CA LEU A 126 -17.02 -14.16 -33.71
C LEU A 126 -18.37 -13.88 -34.38
N ALA A 127 -19.34 -13.33 -33.65
CA ALA A 127 -20.68 -13.03 -34.17
C ALA A 127 -20.67 -11.98 -35.28
N LEU A 128 -19.79 -10.99 -35.18
CA LEU A 128 -19.59 -9.96 -36.20
C LEU A 128 -18.79 -10.44 -37.43
N GLN A 129 -18.35 -11.72 -37.43
CA GLN A 129 -17.53 -12.32 -38.50
C GLN A 129 -16.28 -11.48 -38.86
N GLN A 130 -15.74 -10.75 -37.87
CA GLN A 130 -14.53 -9.95 -38.08
C GLN A 130 -13.30 -10.86 -38.11
N SER A 131 -12.29 -10.44 -38.87
CA SER A 131 -11.00 -11.15 -38.89
C SER A 131 -10.47 -11.34 -37.47
N PRO A 132 -10.07 -12.58 -37.08
CA PRO A 132 -9.51 -12.87 -35.77
C PRO A 132 -8.37 -11.95 -35.36
N PHE A 133 -7.63 -11.43 -36.33
CA PHE A 133 -6.55 -10.47 -36.08
C PHE A 133 -7.01 -9.25 -35.26
N TYR A 134 -8.20 -8.69 -35.52
CA TYR A 134 -8.63 -7.47 -34.82
C TYR A 134 -9.10 -7.72 -33.39
N TRP A 135 -9.91 -8.75 -33.16
CA TRP A 135 -10.48 -9.00 -31.83
C TRP A 135 -9.60 -9.89 -30.96
N ALA A 136 -8.79 -10.80 -31.51
CA ALA A 136 -7.96 -11.70 -30.70
C ALA A 136 -6.84 -10.95 -29.97
N PHE A 137 -6.17 -10.01 -30.65
CA PHE A 137 -5.20 -9.13 -30.00
C PHE A 137 -5.88 -8.27 -28.93
N GLY A 138 -7.06 -7.73 -29.21
CA GLY A 138 -7.85 -6.96 -28.25
C GLY A 138 -8.16 -7.74 -26.98
N VAL A 139 -8.69 -8.96 -27.11
CA VAL A 139 -8.97 -9.86 -25.97
C VAL A 139 -7.69 -10.23 -25.22
N PHE A 140 -6.60 -10.52 -25.93
CA PHE A 140 -5.30 -10.80 -25.30
C PHE A 140 -4.82 -9.62 -24.45
N PHE A 141 -4.77 -8.41 -25.01
CA PHE A 141 -4.35 -7.21 -24.27
C PHE A 141 -5.31 -6.88 -23.12
N MET A 142 -6.61 -7.08 -23.32
CA MET A 142 -7.63 -6.89 -22.28
C MET A 142 -7.38 -7.78 -21.07
N VAL A 143 -7.16 -9.09 -21.29
CA VAL A 143 -6.85 -10.03 -20.22
C VAL A 143 -5.49 -9.73 -19.59
N MET A 144 -4.48 -9.45 -20.40
CA MET A 144 -3.13 -9.14 -19.93
C MET A 144 -3.11 -7.88 -19.04
N VAL A 145 -3.71 -6.78 -19.50
CA VAL A 145 -3.79 -5.50 -18.76
C VAL A 145 -4.68 -5.65 -17.53
N GLY A 146 -5.86 -6.28 -17.68
CA GLY A 146 -6.77 -6.53 -16.57
C GLY A 146 -6.12 -7.36 -15.46
N ALA A 147 -5.46 -8.47 -15.83
CA ALA A 147 -4.76 -9.35 -14.88
C ALA A 147 -3.54 -8.68 -14.25
N ALA A 148 -2.76 -7.91 -15.02
CA ALA A 148 -1.63 -7.14 -14.50
C ALA A 148 -2.09 -6.10 -13.46
N ASN A 149 -3.17 -5.37 -13.75
CA ASN A 149 -3.72 -4.37 -12.83
C ASN A 149 -4.30 -5.01 -11.56
N ILE A 150 -5.02 -6.13 -11.68
CA ILE A 150 -5.47 -6.91 -10.52
C ILE A 150 -4.25 -7.38 -9.71
N SER A 151 -3.20 -7.89 -10.33
CA SER A 151 -2.02 -8.40 -9.63
C SER A 151 -1.25 -7.29 -8.90
N ARG A 152 -1.09 -6.13 -9.55
CA ARG A 152 -0.48 -4.93 -8.95
C ARG A 152 -1.26 -4.46 -7.74
N ALA A 153 -2.57 -4.33 -7.89
CA ALA A 153 -3.44 -3.90 -6.81
C ALA A 153 -3.43 -4.90 -5.62
N ALA A 154 -3.20 -6.20 -5.89
CA ALA A 154 -3.07 -7.23 -4.86
C ALA A 154 -1.76 -7.08 -4.09
N LEU A 155 -0.69 -6.79 -4.81
CA LEU A 155 0.64 -6.59 -4.26
C LEU A 155 0.70 -5.33 -3.40
N GLU A 156 0.06 -4.25 -3.83
CA GLU A 156 -0.08 -3.02 -3.05
C GLU A 156 -0.82 -3.25 -1.73
N ASP A 157 -1.95 -3.97 -1.76
CA ASP A 157 -2.70 -4.31 -0.55
C ASP A 157 -1.84 -5.15 0.42
N LYS A 158 -1.09 -6.14 -0.11
CA LYS A 158 -0.16 -6.96 0.69
C LYS A 158 0.99 -6.15 1.27
N ASN A 159 1.60 -5.26 0.49
CA ASN A 159 2.70 -4.41 0.93
C ASN A 159 2.25 -3.45 2.04
N ARG A 160 1.04 -2.88 1.92
CA ARG A 160 0.44 -2.05 2.97
C ARG A 160 0.19 -2.84 4.24
N ALA A 161 -0.36 -4.05 4.12
CA ALA A 161 -0.55 -4.93 5.28
C ALA A 161 0.78 -5.29 5.96
N LEU A 162 1.82 -5.59 5.17
CA LEU A 162 3.15 -5.90 5.68
C LEU A 162 3.78 -4.69 6.38
N ALA A 163 3.68 -3.49 5.81
CA ALA A 163 4.19 -2.27 6.42
C ALA A 163 3.50 -1.98 7.77
N ASN A 164 2.18 -2.16 7.84
CA ASN A 164 1.44 -2.01 9.10
C ASN A 164 1.85 -3.05 10.14
N ALA A 165 2.02 -4.32 9.74
CA ALA A 165 2.46 -5.38 10.64
C ALA A 165 3.89 -5.16 11.16
N GLN A 166 4.79 -4.66 10.31
CA GLN A 166 6.16 -4.31 10.73
C GLN A 166 6.17 -3.19 11.77
N GLU A 167 5.30 -2.19 11.61
CA GLU A 167 5.17 -1.11 12.58
C GLU A 167 4.63 -1.62 13.93
N GLU A 168 3.63 -2.50 13.89
CA GLU A 168 3.10 -3.14 15.10
C GLU A 168 4.17 -3.98 15.82
N VAL A 169 4.96 -4.77 15.08
CA VAL A 169 6.08 -5.55 15.64
C VAL A 169 7.12 -4.65 16.28
N LYS A 170 7.47 -3.51 15.67
CA LYS A 170 8.41 -2.55 16.26
C LYS A 170 7.90 -1.98 17.58
N GLN A 171 6.61 -1.62 17.64
CA GLN A 171 5.99 -1.09 18.86
C GLN A 171 5.94 -2.14 19.97
N MET A 172 5.59 -3.39 19.64
CA MET A 172 5.63 -4.50 20.58
C MET A 172 7.05 -4.77 21.09
N ALA A 173 8.04 -4.80 20.19
CA ALA A 173 9.44 -5.00 20.56
C ALA A 173 9.96 -3.88 21.49
N ALA A 174 9.64 -2.62 21.20
CA ALA A 174 10.00 -1.49 22.05
C ALA A 174 9.35 -1.58 23.44
N THR A 175 8.10 -2.05 23.52
CA THR A 175 7.39 -2.23 24.79
C THR A 175 7.98 -3.39 25.60
N ALA A 176 8.21 -4.54 24.95
CA ALA A 176 8.84 -5.70 25.58
C ALA A 176 10.23 -5.37 26.12
N GLU A 177 11.01 -4.56 25.40
CA GLU A 177 12.33 -4.13 25.86
C GLU A 177 12.24 -3.20 27.07
N ARG A 178 11.27 -2.27 27.11
CA ARG A 178 11.01 -1.44 28.30
C ARG A 178 10.63 -2.28 29.51
N GLU A 179 9.79 -3.30 29.34
CA GLU A 179 9.43 -4.23 30.41
C GLU A 179 10.62 -5.04 30.90
N ARG A 180 11.46 -5.53 29.97
CA ARG A 180 12.70 -6.24 30.30
C ARG A 180 13.63 -5.37 31.12
N ILE A 181 13.89 -4.13 30.68
CA ILE A 181 14.73 -3.18 31.42
C ILE A 181 14.10 -2.86 32.79
N GLY A 182 12.79 -2.66 32.87
CA GLY A 182 12.09 -2.43 34.13
C GLY A 182 12.27 -3.58 35.13
N ARG A 183 12.23 -4.83 34.66
CA ARG A 183 12.47 -6.02 35.48
C ARG A 183 13.93 -6.11 35.94
N ASP A 184 14.88 -5.94 35.03
CA ASP A 184 16.31 -5.96 35.35
C ASP A 184 16.66 -4.89 36.39
N LEU A 185 16.08 -3.70 36.27
CA LEU A 185 16.23 -2.61 37.23
C LEU A 185 15.59 -2.95 38.59
N HIS A 186 14.40 -3.55 38.60
CA HIS A 186 13.73 -3.96 39.83
C HIS A 186 14.55 -5.01 40.59
N ASP A 187 15.08 -6.01 39.90
CA ASP A 187 15.89 -7.07 40.48
C ASP A 187 17.22 -6.54 41.04
N LEU A 188 17.89 -5.66 40.29
CA LEU A 188 19.11 -4.98 40.72
C LEU A 188 18.87 -4.16 41.99
N LEU A 189 17.85 -3.31 41.96
CA LEU A 189 17.49 -2.45 43.09
C LEU A 189 17.10 -3.29 44.31
N GLY A 190 16.29 -4.33 44.12
CA GLY A 190 15.87 -5.22 45.21
C GLY A 190 17.06 -5.87 45.91
N ARG A 191 18.02 -6.40 45.15
CA ARG A 191 19.24 -7.01 45.69
C ARG A 191 20.09 -5.98 46.45
N THR A 192 20.33 -4.82 45.86
CA THR A 192 21.22 -3.81 46.47
C THR A 192 20.60 -3.16 47.71
N LEU A 193 19.29 -2.87 47.68
CA LEU A 193 18.57 -2.35 48.84
C LEU A 193 18.56 -3.36 50.00
N THR A 194 18.40 -4.65 49.71
CA THR A 194 18.51 -5.71 50.72
C THR A 194 19.91 -5.73 51.36
N LEU A 195 20.98 -5.61 50.56
CA LEU A 195 22.36 -5.54 51.07
C LEU A 195 22.59 -4.29 51.92
N ILE A 196 22.09 -3.12 51.49
CA ILE A 196 22.17 -1.87 52.24
C ILE A 196 21.48 -2.01 53.60
N ALA A 197 20.26 -2.58 53.64
CA ALA A 197 19.53 -2.78 54.89
C ALA A 197 20.29 -3.69 55.86
N ILE A 198 20.83 -4.82 55.38
CA ILE A 198 21.60 -5.76 56.19
C ILE A 198 22.87 -5.10 56.77
N LYS A 199 23.62 -4.34 55.97
CA LYS A 199 24.84 -3.65 56.43
C LYS A 199 24.55 -2.49 57.38
N ALA A 200 23.48 -1.73 57.13
CA ALA A 200 23.04 -0.68 58.05
C ALA A 200 22.68 -1.25 59.42
N ASP A 201 21.92 -2.36 59.46
CA ASP A 201 21.60 -3.08 60.70
C ASP A 201 22.85 -3.58 61.43
N LEU A 202 23.85 -4.08 60.69
CA LEU A 202 25.13 -4.50 61.25
C LEU A 202 25.90 -3.33 61.86
N ALA A 203 25.96 -2.18 61.18
CA ALA A 203 26.61 -0.98 61.68
C ALA A 203 25.97 -0.48 62.99
N VAL A 204 24.63 -0.49 63.07
CA VAL A 204 23.90 -0.14 64.30
C VAL A 204 24.26 -1.08 65.45
N LYS A 205 24.33 -2.40 65.20
CA LYS A 205 24.72 -3.40 66.21
C LYS A 205 26.19 -3.27 66.65
N LEU A 206 27.09 -2.84 65.77
CA LEU A 206 28.51 -2.65 66.05
C LEU A 206 28.82 -1.33 66.74
N SER A 207 28.03 -0.27 66.51
CA SER A 207 28.24 1.08 67.05
C SER A 207 28.64 1.15 68.55
N PRO A 208 28.00 0.42 69.49
CA PRO A 208 28.38 0.46 70.91
C PRO A 208 29.61 -0.38 71.27
N ARG A 209 30.07 -1.29 70.40
CA ARG A 209 31.13 -2.27 70.70
C ARG A 209 32.42 -2.05 69.89
N ASP A 210 32.27 -1.67 68.63
CA ASP A 210 33.36 -1.46 67.67
C ASP A 210 32.97 -0.32 66.71
N PRO A 211 33.16 0.95 67.15
CA PRO A 211 32.78 2.10 66.36
C PRO A 211 33.58 2.23 65.06
N ALA A 212 34.82 1.73 65.02
CA ALA A 212 35.66 1.75 63.81
C ALA A 212 35.12 0.80 62.72
N ARG A 213 34.68 -0.42 63.08
CA ARG A 213 33.99 -1.30 62.13
C ARG A 213 32.63 -0.74 61.72
N ALA A 214 31.87 -0.14 62.64
CA ALA A 214 30.59 0.48 62.31
C ALA A 214 30.74 1.59 61.26
N GLU A 215 31.79 2.42 61.36
CA GLU A 215 32.10 3.44 60.34
C GLU A 215 32.43 2.80 58.98
N THR A 216 33.21 1.72 58.97
CA THR A 216 33.54 0.98 57.74
C THR A 216 32.28 0.45 57.04
N GLU A 217 31.38 -0.22 57.77
CA GLU A 217 30.12 -0.73 57.21
C GLU A 217 29.24 0.39 56.63
N MET A 218 29.18 1.55 57.30
CA MET A 218 28.44 2.72 56.79
C MET A 218 29.07 3.32 55.52
N ARG A 219 30.40 3.30 55.40
CA ARG A 219 31.09 3.70 54.15
C ARG A 219 30.75 2.75 53.01
N GLU A 220 30.66 1.45 53.27
CA GLU A 220 30.25 0.45 52.27
C GLU A 220 28.78 0.60 51.85
N VAL A 221 27.88 0.93 52.78
CA VAL A 221 26.48 1.31 52.46
C VAL A 221 26.44 2.50 51.52
N ALA A 222 27.20 3.56 51.83
CA ALA A 222 27.24 4.77 51.00
C ALA A 222 27.80 4.48 49.60
N ALA A 223 28.81 3.62 49.49
CA ALA A 223 29.36 3.17 48.21
C ALA A 223 28.33 2.39 47.40
N ALA A 224 27.70 1.36 47.99
CA ALA A 224 26.69 0.53 47.32
C ALA A 224 25.48 1.35 46.83
N ALA A 225 25.04 2.35 47.60
CA ALA A 225 23.95 3.24 47.19
C ALA A 225 24.35 4.14 45.99
N ARG A 226 25.59 4.64 45.97
CA ARG A 226 26.10 5.44 44.85
C ARG A 226 26.25 4.61 43.58
N ASP A 227 26.77 3.40 43.70
CA ASP A 227 26.97 2.48 42.56
C ASP A 227 25.62 2.08 41.95
N ALA A 228 24.64 1.69 42.77
CA ALA A 228 23.30 1.38 42.29
C ALA A 228 22.63 2.57 41.59
N LEU A 229 22.78 3.78 42.13
CA LEU A 229 22.25 4.98 41.50
C LEU A 229 22.91 5.27 40.15
N ALA A 230 24.22 5.03 40.02
CA ALA A 230 24.95 5.18 38.78
C ALA A 230 24.47 4.15 37.73
N GLU A 231 24.25 2.90 38.12
CA GLU A 231 23.78 1.82 37.25
C GLU A 231 22.36 2.07 36.73
N VAL A 232 21.44 2.52 37.59
CA VAL A 232 20.09 2.95 37.18
C VAL A 232 20.16 4.11 36.20
N ARG A 233 20.99 5.13 36.46
CA ARG A 233 21.14 6.28 35.57
C ARG A 233 21.67 5.86 34.20
N ALA A 234 22.63 4.94 34.14
CA ALA A 234 23.18 4.43 32.90
C ALA A 234 22.11 3.68 32.08
N ALA A 235 21.29 2.84 32.72
CA ALA A 235 20.21 2.11 32.06
C ALA A 235 19.12 3.05 31.51
N VAL A 236 18.69 4.06 32.29
CA VAL A 236 17.69 5.05 31.85
C VAL A 236 18.23 5.95 30.72
N ALA A 237 19.51 6.33 30.77
CA ALA A 237 20.15 7.08 29.69
C ALA A 237 20.17 6.28 28.38
N GLY A 238 20.45 4.97 28.45
CA GLY A 238 20.38 4.06 27.30
C GLY A 238 18.99 3.99 26.66
N MET A 239 17.92 4.01 27.46
CA MET A 239 16.53 4.04 26.97
C MET A 239 16.20 5.32 26.19
N THR A 240 16.76 6.46 26.63
CA THR A 240 16.49 7.78 26.03
C THR A 240 17.30 7.99 24.75
N GLY A 241 18.49 7.39 24.65
CA GLY A 241 19.32 7.42 23.44
C GLY A 241 18.86 6.50 22.32
N ALA A 242 18.17 5.39 22.63
CA ALA A 242 17.62 4.46 21.63
C ALA A 242 16.24 4.88 21.07
N THR A 243 15.62 5.91 21.64
CA THR A 243 14.31 6.43 21.23
C THR A 243 14.38 7.66 20.32
N LEU A 244 15.58 8.12 19.94
CA LEU A 244 15.85 9.19 18.96
C LEU A 244 16.54 8.65 17.71
#